data_AF-A0A022R5C3-F1
#
_entry.id   AF-A0A022R5C3-F1
#
_cell.length_a   1.000
_cell.length_b   1.000
_cell.length_c   1.000
_cell.angle_alpha   90.00
_cell.angle_beta   90.00
_cell.angle_gamma   90.00
#
_symmetry.space_group_name_H-M   'P 1'
#
loop_
_entity.id
_entity.type
_entity.pdbx_description
1 polymer ?
#
loop_
_entity_poly.entity_id
_entity_poly.type
_entity_poly.pdbx_seq_one_letter_code
_entity_poly.pdbx_strand_id
1 'polypeptide(L)'
;MVARWKGKTAEAQALAEPMSTLVSRLQSSLIESSSQGILSGSSVLLAAHEEQTELFNHACFGRLVITTEKNKQWFQLCLEEGFYLCTVMKCIKIVGQNSCVKNEEE
;
A
#
# COMPACT_ATOMS: atom_id res chain seq x y z
N MET A 1 20.12 -3.12 29.24
CA MET A 1 18.72 -3.06 29.70
C MET A 1 17.84 -3.13 28.45
N VAL A 2 17.18 -4.25 28.18
CA VAL A 2 16.36 -4.41 26.97
C VAL A 2 14.97 -3.87 27.28
N ALA A 3 14.44 -3.00 26.41
CA ALA A 3 13.09 -2.45 26.58
C ALA A 3 12.06 -3.61 26.60
N ARG A 4 11.36 -3.82 27.73
CA ARG A 4 10.38 -4.93 27.93
C ARG A 4 9.27 -4.97 26.88
N TRP A 5 9.01 -3.84 26.21
CA TRP A 5 7.96 -3.68 25.20
C TRP A 5 8.39 -4.11 23.79
N LYS A 6 9.69 -4.35 23.57
CA LYS A 6 10.24 -4.74 22.27
C LYS A 6 10.47 -6.25 22.28
N GLY A 7 9.79 -6.97 21.38
CA GLY A 7 9.91 -8.42 21.25
C GLY A 7 11.37 -8.84 21.07
N LYS A 8 11.73 -10.03 21.56
CA LYS A 8 13.12 -10.51 21.65
C LYS A 8 13.87 -10.54 20.30
N THR A 9 13.14 -10.52 19.19
CA THR A 9 13.63 -10.55 17.81
C THR A 9 13.51 -9.22 17.06
N ALA A 10 12.85 -8.20 17.63
CA ALA A 10 12.49 -6.98 16.90
C ALA A 10 13.72 -6.11 16.55
N GLU A 11 14.81 -6.19 17.31
CA GLU A 11 16.07 -5.54 16.96
C GLU A 11 16.74 -6.20 15.75
N ALA A 12 16.84 -7.53 15.76
CA ALA A 12 17.39 -8.29 14.65
C ALA A 12 16.55 -8.10 13.37
N GLN A 13 15.22 -8.06 13.50
CA GLN A 13 14.32 -7.81 12.37
C GLN A 13 14.50 -6.40 11.79
N ALA A 14 14.61 -5.36 12.63
CA ALA A 14 14.85 -4.00 12.17
C ALA A 14 16.22 -3.82 11.50
N LEU A 15 17.24 -4.58 11.94
CA LEU A 15 18.56 -4.60 11.30
C LEU A 15 18.56 -5.36 9.97
N ALA A 16 17.79 -6.43 9.87
CA ALA A 16 17.67 -7.23 8.64
C ALA A 16 16.87 -6.50 7.55
N GLU A 17 15.82 -5.76 7.93
CA GLU A 17 14.91 -5.07 7.01
C GLU A 17 14.82 -3.58 7.34
N PRO A 18 15.82 -2.76 6.95
CA PRO A 18 15.75 -1.33 7.16
C PRO A 18 14.65 -0.69 6.31
N MET A 19 13.98 0.32 6.87
CA MET A 19 12.85 1.02 6.23
C MET A 19 13.17 1.54 4.83
N SER A 20 14.37 2.06 4.60
CA SER A 20 14.79 2.55 3.28
C SER A 20 14.74 1.44 2.22
N THR A 21 15.12 0.22 2.59
CA THR A 21 15.08 -0.94 1.69
C THR A 21 13.65 -1.40 1.45
N LEU A 22 12.81 -1.45 2.50
CA LEU A 22 11.39 -1.81 2.36
C LEU A 22 10.64 -0.84 1.46
N VAL A 23 10.83 0.47 1.66
CA VAL A 23 10.21 1.52 0.85
C VAL A 23 10.69 1.46 -0.60
N SER A 24 11.98 1.22 -0.85
CA SER A 24 12.51 1.06 -2.21
C SER A 24 11.94 -0.19 -2.91
N ARG A 25 11.83 -1.32 -2.20
CA ARG A 25 11.19 -2.54 -2.75
C ARG A 25 9.71 -2.31 -3.07
N LEU A 26 8.98 -1.65 -2.17
CA LEU A 26 7.58 -1.26 -2.38
C LEU A 26 7.43 -0.38 -3.62
N GLN A 27 8.31 0.62 -3.78
CA GLN A 27 8.32 1.51 -4.93
C GLN A 27 8.46 0.74 -6.25
N SER A 28 9.48 -0.12 -6.34
CA SER A 28 9.77 -0.90 -7.55
C SER A 28 8.61 -1.84 -7.89
N SER A 29 8.06 -2.54 -6.89
CA SER A 29 6.93 -3.45 -7.08
C SER A 29 5.68 -2.72 -7.61
N LEU A 30 5.37 -1.54 -7.09
CA LEU A 30 4.20 -0.76 -7.52
C LEU A 30 4.35 -0.17 -8.93
N ILE A 31 5.58 0.20 -9.31
CA ILE A 31 5.90 0.66 -10.68
C ILE A 31 5.74 -0.50 -11.66
N GLU A 32 6.28 -1.68 -11.32
CA GLU A 32 6.22 -2.87 -12.17
C GLU A 32 4.77 -3.32 -12.42
N SER A 33 3.92 -3.31 -11.39
CA SER A 33 2.50 -3.65 -11.52
C SER A 33 1.63 -2.52 -12.10
N SER A 34 2.21 -1.35 -12.42
CA SER A 34 1.47 -0.16 -12.88
C SER A 34 0.27 0.17 -11.98
N SER A 35 0.47 0.12 -10.66
CA SER A 35 -0.60 0.19 -9.67
C SER A 35 -1.40 1.50 -9.71
N GLN A 36 -2.71 1.38 -9.49
CA GLN A 36 -3.65 2.50 -9.50
C GLN A 36 -4.43 2.56 -8.18
N GLY A 37 -4.47 3.76 -7.61
CA GLY A 37 -5.27 4.07 -6.43
C GLY A 37 -6.59 4.74 -6.84
N ILE A 38 -7.69 4.30 -6.27
CA ILE A 38 -9.02 4.89 -6.48
C ILE A 38 -9.29 5.85 -5.33
N LEU A 39 -9.50 7.13 -5.63
CA LEU A 39 -9.93 8.10 -4.64
C LEU A 39 -11.40 7.82 -4.25
N SER A 40 -11.62 7.48 -2.98
CA SER A 40 -12.94 7.21 -2.41
C SER A 40 -13.12 8.04 -1.13
N GLY A 41 -13.93 9.09 -1.20
CA GLY A 41 -14.10 10.05 -0.12
C GLY A 41 -12.77 10.70 0.30
N SER A 42 -12.34 10.46 1.54
CA SER A 42 -11.09 10.95 2.11
C SER A 42 -10.00 9.88 2.22
N SER A 43 -10.04 8.87 1.34
CA SER A 43 -9.06 7.78 1.33
C SER A 43 -8.75 7.33 -0.09
N VAL A 44 -7.61 6.67 -0.26
CA VAL A 44 -7.20 6.07 -1.52
C VAL A 44 -7.23 4.56 -1.36
N LEU A 45 -8.02 3.89 -2.20
CA LEU A 45 -8.10 2.43 -2.25
C LEU A 45 -7.14 1.89 -3.30
N LEU A 46 -6.23 1.01 -2.89
CA LEU A 46 -5.23 0.40 -3.77
C LEU A 46 -5.44 -1.11 -3.78
N ALA A 47 -5.51 -1.71 -4.96
CA ALA A 47 -5.43 -3.17 -5.08
C ALA A 47 -3.96 -3.60 -4.98
N ALA A 48 -3.68 -4.59 -4.14
CA ALA A 48 -2.34 -5.13 -3.92
C ALA A 48 -2.32 -6.64 -4.17
N HIS A 49 -1.21 -7.11 -4.74
CA HIS A 49 -0.86 -8.53 -4.81
C HIS A 49 -0.28 -9.04 -3.49
N GLU A 50 -0.15 -10.35 -3.31
CA GLU A 50 0.36 -10.97 -2.07
C GLU A 50 1.73 -10.41 -1.65
N GLU A 51 2.68 -10.29 -2.58
CA GLU A 51 3.99 -9.69 -2.30
C GLU A 51 3.91 -8.21 -1.89
N GLN A 52 2.98 -7.47 -2.48
CA GLN A 52 2.76 -6.05 -2.15
C GLN A 52 2.13 -5.91 -0.77
N THR A 53 1.21 -6.81 -0.41
CA THR A 53 0.60 -6.84 0.93
C THR A 53 1.66 -6.94 2.02
N GLU A 54 2.62 -7.86 1.88
CA GLU A 54 3.71 -7.99 2.84
C GLU A 54 4.52 -6.71 2.95
N LEU A 55 4.86 -6.09 1.81
CA LEU A 55 5.59 -4.83 1.77
C LEU A 55 4.81 -3.67 2.40
N PHE A 56 3.50 -3.56 2.15
CA PHE A 56 2.63 -2.57 2.80
C PHE A 56 2.61 -2.74 4.32
N ASN A 57 2.48 -3.98 4.78
CA ASN A 57 2.48 -4.29 6.21
C ASN A 57 3.84 -4.00 6.87
N HIS A 58 4.95 -4.36 6.23
CA HIS A 58 6.29 -4.15 6.76
C HIS A 58 6.71 -2.67 6.72
N ALA A 59 6.30 -1.94 5.69
CA ALA A 59 6.56 -0.51 5.56
C ALA A 59 5.53 0.37 6.30
N CYS A 60 4.55 -0.25 6.98
CA CYS A 60 3.52 0.42 7.77
C CYS A 60 2.68 1.43 6.99
N PHE A 61 2.31 1.11 5.73
CA PHE A 61 1.45 1.95 4.90
C PHE A 61 0.00 1.45 4.91
N GLY A 62 -0.93 2.36 5.21
CA GLY A 62 -2.36 2.13 5.10
C GLY A 62 -2.88 1.01 5.99
N ARG A 63 -4.07 0.50 5.63
CA ARG A 63 -4.73 -0.61 6.31
C ARG A 63 -5.30 -1.59 5.30
N LEU A 64 -5.11 -2.87 5.56
CA LEU A 64 -5.73 -3.94 4.79
C LEU A 64 -7.26 -3.91 4.97
N VAL A 65 -7.99 -3.99 3.85
CA VAL A 65 -9.44 -4.11 3.76
C VAL A 65 -9.76 -5.53 3.34
N ILE A 66 -10.42 -6.27 4.23
CA ILE A 66 -10.82 -7.65 3.99
C ILE A 66 -12.07 -7.64 3.10
N THR A 67 -11.92 -8.11 1.87
CA THR A 67 -13.02 -8.28 0.90
C THR A 67 -13.39 -9.75 0.73
N THR A 68 -14.61 -10.04 0.28
CA THR A 68 -15.08 -11.40 -0.02
C THR A 68 -14.48 -11.99 -1.31
N GLU A 69 -13.82 -11.16 -2.12
CA GLU A 69 -13.10 -11.59 -3.32
C GLU A 69 -11.81 -12.34 -2.96
N LYS A 70 -11.72 -13.61 -3.39
CA LYS A 70 -10.65 -14.53 -2.99
C LYS A 70 -9.24 -14.19 -3.53
N ASN A 71 -9.11 -13.23 -4.46
CA ASN A 71 -7.88 -13.05 -5.24
C ASN A 71 -7.29 -11.63 -5.23
N LYS A 72 -7.92 -10.67 -4.57
CA LYS A 72 -7.41 -9.28 -4.49
C LYS A 72 -7.54 -8.77 -3.08
N GLN A 73 -6.41 -8.32 -2.53
CA GLN A 73 -6.38 -7.63 -1.26
C GLN A 73 -6.38 -6.13 -1.52
N TRP A 74 -7.23 -5.42 -0.79
CA TRP A 74 -7.35 -3.98 -0.93
C TRP A 74 -6.69 -3.29 0.25
N PHE A 75 -5.96 -2.21 -0.02
CA PHE A 75 -5.39 -1.34 1.00
C PHE A 75 -6.08 0.00 0.97
N GLN A 76 -6.54 0.44 2.14
CA GLN A 76 -7.00 1.79 2.36
C GLN A 76 -5.85 2.63 2.89
N LEU A 77 -5.41 3.57 2.06
CA LEU A 77 -4.41 4.56 2.41
C LEU A 77 -5.13 5.84 2.83
N CYS A 78 -4.56 6.57 3.79
CA CYS A 78 -4.98 7.94 4.03
C CYS A 78 -4.57 8.84 2.84
N LEU A 79 -5.08 10.06 2.80
CA LEU A 79 -4.75 10.99 1.72
C LEU A 79 -3.25 11.26 1.70
N GLU A 80 -2.63 11.52 2.84
CA GLU A 80 -1.20 11.81 2.95
C GLU A 80 -0.34 10.67 2.40
N GLU A 81 -0.64 9.42 2.77
CA GLU A 81 0.04 8.23 2.26
C GLU A 81 -0.14 8.08 0.75
N GLY A 82 -1.38 8.18 0.27
CA GLY A 82 -1.69 8.09 -1.16
C GLY A 82 -0.98 9.18 -1.97
N PHE A 83 -1.01 10.42 -1.50
CA PHE A 83 -0.32 11.55 -2.13
C PHE A 83 1.19 11.39 -2.09
N TYR A 84 1.77 10.89 -0.99
CA TYR A 84 3.20 10.60 -0.90
C TYR A 84 3.62 9.56 -1.95
N LEU A 85 2.88 8.46 -2.06
CA LEU A 85 3.14 7.40 -3.04
C LEU A 85 2.98 7.92 -4.49
N CYS A 86 2.00 8.78 -4.75
CA CYS A 86 1.72 9.32 -6.08
C CYS A 86 2.72 10.42 -6.51
N THR A 87 3.13 11.30 -5.59
CA THR A 87 3.87 12.53 -5.94
C THR A 87 5.36 12.45 -5.63
N VAL A 88 5.72 11.94 -4.46
CA VAL A 88 7.11 11.86 -3.99
C VAL A 88 7.74 10.59 -4.53
N MET A 89 7.10 9.43 -4.30
CA MET A 89 7.61 8.14 -4.77
C MET A 89 7.26 7.87 -6.24
N LYS A 90 6.22 8.53 -6.79
CA LYS A 90 5.78 8.39 -8.18
C LYS A 90 5.55 6.95 -8.61
N CYS A 91 5.06 6.11 -7.70
CA CYS A 91 4.91 4.67 -7.93
C CYS A 91 3.47 4.22 -8.13
N ILE A 92 2.49 5.12 -7.96
CA ILE A 92 1.07 4.86 -8.24
C ILE A 92 0.44 6.04 -8.98
N LYS A 93 -0.69 5.78 -9.64
CA LYS A 93 -1.57 6.84 -10.18
C LYS A 93 -2.87 6.88 -9.39
N ILE A 94 -3.30 8.05 -8.97
CA ILE A 94 -4.61 8.22 -8.31
C ILE A 94 -5.65 8.60 -9.36
N VAL A 95 -6.70 7.79 -9.49
CA VAL A 95 -7.85 8.04 -10.36
C VAL A 95 -9.07 8.41 -9.52
N GLY A 96 -9.87 9.37 -10.01
CA GLY A 96 -11.16 9.68 -9.40
C GLY A 96 -12.16 8.56 -9.67
N GLN A 97 -13.09 8.34 -8.74
CA GLN A 97 -14.15 7.33 -8.86
C GLN A 97 -15.02 7.48 -10.13
N ASN A 98 -14.94 8.64 -10.79
CA ASN A 98 -15.70 8.99 -11.99
C ASN A 98 -15.09 8.43 -13.30
N SER A 99 -13.96 7.73 -13.26
CA SER A 99 -13.43 7.00 -14.44
C SER A 99 -14.02 5.59 -14.60
N CYS A 100 -15.10 5.28 -13.88
CA CYS A 100 -15.98 4.20 -14.25
C CYS A 100 -16.58 4.54 -15.62
N VAL A 101 -16.22 3.77 -16.65
CA VAL A 101 -17.01 3.71 -17.86
C VAL A 101 -18.40 3.28 -17.41
N LYS A 102 -19.32 4.24 -17.31
CA LYS A 102 -20.74 3.93 -17.37
C LYS A 102 -20.93 3.36 -18.77
N ASN A 103 -20.91 2.04 -18.91
CA ASN A 103 -21.63 1.43 -20.00
C ASN A 103 -23.09 1.71 -19.69
N GLU A 104 -23.57 2.80 -20.28
CA GLU A 104 -24.99 3.12 -20.39
C GLU A 104 -25.57 2.12 -21.39
N GLU A 105 -25.90 0.92 -20.90
CA GLU A 105 -26.96 0.10 -21.49
C GLU A 105 -28.20 0.31 -20.62
N GLU A 106 -28.99 1.34 -20.96
CA GLU A 106 -30.43 1.25 -21.24
C GLU A 106 -30.94 2.56 -21.87
#